data_AF-A0A927CJ82-F1
#
_entry.id   AF-A0A927CJ82-F1
#
_cell.length_a   1.000
_cell.length_b   1.000
_cell.length_c   1.000
_cell.angle_alpha   90.00
_cell.angle_beta   90.00
_cell.angle_gamma   90.00
#
_symmetry.space_group_name_H-M   'P 1'
#
loop_
_entity.id
_entity.type
_entity.pdbx_description
1 polymer ?
#
loop_
_entity_poly.entity_id
_entity_poly.type
_entity_poly.pdbx_seq_one_letter_code
_entity_poly.pdbx_strand_id
1 'polypeptide(L)'
;MSGTKSSDLICKRMYREEEWIDWLLGNKMPDEAESMRLHAAGCAKCRYAAGEWKPLLATEQQADGKSDGAALLPSPSVRRKLRSKVKMKGWLARAARGMASGKGRIAAASGIAILLCAVMLQSVPDEPDAKHSRYVEAYEPRALSFMNDPRTAGFPVHALRSELGAGYVWFNEGSGEVLLLLEGMLPSDGFVIQAWLLEGSTHRNMGVLKHLEASRAHLYFKDKAIARPQNIALTVEPHGGSLEPTSPDALVIRLQRP
;
A
#
# COMPACT_ATOMS: atom_id res chain seq x y z
N MET A 1 12.31 -64.36 58.38
CA MET A 1 12.11 -64.71 56.95
C MET A 1 11.77 -63.44 56.20
N SER A 2 12.42 -63.29 55.06
CA SER A 2 12.65 -62.12 54.21
C SER A 2 11.58 -61.03 54.21
N GLY A 3 12.03 -59.81 54.51
CA GLY A 3 11.37 -58.60 54.06
C GLY A 3 11.65 -58.35 52.58
N THR A 4 10.63 -57.89 51.87
CA THR A 4 10.78 -57.13 50.62
C THR A 4 9.99 -55.85 50.78
N LYS A 5 10.71 -54.78 51.09
CA LYS A 5 10.26 -53.39 50.99
C LYS A 5 9.81 -53.16 49.54
N SER A 6 8.50 -53.20 49.28
CA SER A 6 7.98 -52.68 48.02
C SER A 6 7.90 -51.18 48.17
N SER A 7 8.99 -50.53 47.76
CA SER A 7 9.15 -49.09 47.65
C SER A 7 7.91 -48.47 47.00
N ASP A 8 7.25 -47.56 47.72
CA ASP A 8 6.46 -46.50 47.12
C ASP A 8 7.38 -45.69 46.20
N LEU A 9 7.50 -46.16 44.95
CA LEU A 9 8.19 -45.46 43.88
C LEU A 9 7.41 -44.18 43.62
N ILE A 10 7.94 -43.07 44.16
CA ILE A 10 7.50 -41.71 43.89
C ILE A 10 7.29 -41.58 42.38
N CYS A 11 6.03 -41.42 41.97
CA CYS A 11 5.66 -41.23 40.58
C CYS A 11 6.26 -39.89 40.10
N LYS A 12 7.37 -39.92 39.35
CA LYS A 12 8.06 -38.72 38.87
C LYS A 12 7.40 -38.05 37.67
N ARG A 13 6.56 -38.77 36.92
CA ARG A 13 5.90 -38.26 35.71
C ARG A 13 4.53 -37.66 35.95
N MET A 14 3.82 -38.09 37.01
CA MET A 14 2.47 -37.63 37.38
C MET A 14 1.59 -37.27 36.17
N TYR A 15 1.28 -38.27 35.35
CA TYR A 15 0.30 -38.11 34.27
C TYR A 15 -1.04 -37.68 34.86
N ARG A 16 -1.66 -36.68 34.21
CA ARG A 16 -2.98 -36.20 34.60
C ARG A 16 -4.07 -37.16 34.14
N GLU A 17 -5.25 -37.05 34.74
CA GLU A 17 -6.40 -37.89 34.40
C GLU A 17 -6.78 -37.78 32.92
N GLU A 18 -6.71 -36.57 32.34
CA GLU A 18 -7.01 -36.34 30.93
C GLU A 18 -6.04 -37.09 30.02
N GLU A 19 -4.79 -37.26 30.44
CA GLU A 19 -3.77 -37.98 29.66
C GLU A 19 -4.05 -39.49 29.64
N TRP A 20 -4.55 -40.05 30.74
CA TRP A 20 -4.98 -41.46 30.79
C TRP A 20 -6.19 -41.69 29.90
N ILE A 21 -7.16 -40.77 29.89
CA ILE A 21 -8.34 -40.84 29.04
C ILE A 21 -7.92 -40.77 27.56
N ASP A 22 -7.09 -39.79 27.19
CA ASP A 22 -6.56 -39.65 25.83
C ASP A 22 -5.83 -40.91 25.35
N TRP A 23 -5.02 -41.52 26.22
CA TRP A 23 -4.29 -42.75 25.91
C TRP A 23 -5.22 -43.94 25.72
N LEU A 24 -6.18 -44.14 26.64
CA LEU A 24 -7.16 -45.24 26.57
C LEU A 24 -8.09 -45.15 25.35
N LEU A 25 -8.33 -43.93 24.86
CA LEU A 25 -9.10 -43.66 23.63
C LEU A 25 -8.25 -43.74 22.35
N GLY A 26 -6.94 -44.00 22.45
CA GLY A 26 -6.03 -44.10 21.29
C GLY A 26 -5.62 -42.76 20.66
N ASN A 27 -5.79 -41.64 21.38
CA ASN A 27 -5.49 -40.28 20.90
C ASN A 27 -4.05 -39.82 21.19
N LYS A 28 -3.22 -40.66 21.83
CA LYS A 28 -1.80 -40.38 22.08
C LYS A 28 -0.92 -40.85 20.92
N MET A 29 0.19 -40.16 20.71
CA MET A 29 1.20 -40.61 19.74
C MET A 29 1.80 -41.96 20.17
N PRO A 30 2.25 -42.81 19.22
CA PRO A 30 2.73 -44.16 19.53
C PRO A 30 3.82 -44.22 20.61
N ASP A 31 4.79 -43.30 20.54
CA ASP A 31 5.91 -43.24 21.49
C ASP A 31 5.46 -42.84 22.91
N GLU A 32 4.50 -41.92 23.01
CA GLU A 32 3.90 -41.50 24.28
C GLU A 32 3.04 -42.61 24.87
N ALA A 33 2.23 -43.26 24.03
CA ALA A 33 1.38 -44.38 24.43
C ALA A 33 2.20 -45.54 24.99
N GLU A 34 3.33 -45.86 24.35
CA GLU A 34 4.25 -46.89 24.84
C GLU A 34 4.93 -46.48 26.16
N SER A 35 5.33 -45.21 26.28
CA SER A 35 5.88 -44.67 27.53
C SER A 35 4.89 -44.75 28.70
N MET A 36 3.61 -44.44 28.44
CA MET A 36 2.53 -44.53 29.42
C MET A 36 2.23 -45.98 29.80
N ARG A 37 2.21 -46.90 28.83
CA ARG A 37 2.05 -48.35 29.05
C ARG A 37 3.14 -48.91 29.96
N LEU A 38 4.41 -48.63 29.65
CA LEU A 38 5.55 -49.07 30.45
C LEU A 38 5.52 -48.48 31.86
N HIS A 39 5.13 -47.21 32.01
CA HIS A 39 5.04 -46.58 33.32
C HIS A 39 3.90 -47.15 34.18
N ALA A 40 2.72 -47.37 33.60
CA ALA A 40 1.59 -47.98 34.31
C ALA A 40 1.88 -49.43 34.75
N ALA A 41 2.70 -50.16 33.99
CA ALA A 41 3.19 -51.47 34.41
C ALA A 41 4.08 -51.39 35.67
N GLY A 42 4.94 -50.37 35.77
CA GLY A 42 5.89 -50.21 36.87
C GLY A 42 5.42 -49.38 38.08
N CYS A 43 4.34 -48.60 37.97
CA CYS A 43 3.88 -47.69 39.02
C CYS A 43 2.45 -48.03 39.48
N ALA A 44 2.29 -48.40 40.76
CA ALA A 44 1.00 -48.76 41.35
C ALA A 44 -0.04 -47.63 41.25
N LYS A 45 0.36 -46.37 41.48
CA LYS A 45 -0.53 -45.21 41.39
C LYS A 45 -1.06 -44.98 39.96
N CYS A 46 -0.20 -45.07 38.96
CA CYS A 46 -0.59 -44.92 37.56
C CYS A 46 -1.41 -46.10 37.04
N ARG A 47 -1.10 -47.32 37.53
CA ARG A 47 -1.91 -48.51 37.25
C ARG A 47 -3.33 -48.37 37.77
N TYR A 48 -3.49 -47.83 38.99
CA TYR A 48 -4.79 -47.58 39.58
C TYR A 48 -5.57 -46.54 38.78
N ALA A 49 -4.97 -45.38 38.48
CA ALA A 49 -5.60 -44.34 37.68
C ALA A 49 -6.05 -44.85 36.29
N ALA A 50 -5.20 -45.60 35.58
CA ALA A 50 -5.60 -46.22 34.31
C ALA A 50 -6.72 -47.27 34.48
N GLY A 51 -6.73 -48.00 35.60
CA GLY A 51 -7.73 -48.99 35.93
C GLY A 51 -9.10 -48.40 36.26
N GLU A 52 -9.16 -47.19 36.84
CA GLU A 52 -10.41 -46.48 37.12
C GLU A 52 -11.12 -46.03 35.85
N TRP A 53 -10.36 -45.52 34.87
CA TRP A 53 -10.93 -45.00 33.62
C TRP A 53 -11.29 -46.10 32.61
N LYS A 54 -10.54 -47.21 32.59
CA LYS A 54 -10.75 -48.30 31.63
C LYS A 54 -12.19 -48.85 31.56
N PRO A 55 -12.90 -49.15 32.68
CA PRO A 55 -14.27 -49.65 32.62
C PRO A 55 -15.28 -48.56 32.22
N LEU A 56 -15.05 -47.30 32.61
CA LEU A 56 -15.92 -46.18 32.25
C LEU A 56 -15.92 -45.93 30.75
N LEU A 57 -14.74 -45.98 30.12
CA LEU A 57 -14.58 -45.79 28.68
C LEU A 57 -15.00 -47.03 27.88
N ALA A 58 -14.86 -48.24 28.44
CA ALA A 58 -15.37 -49.46 27.82
C ALA A 58 -16.91 -49.47 27.73
N THR A 59 -17.61 -48.81 28.66
CA THR A 59 -19.08 -48.70 28.66
C THR A 59 -19.57 -47.77 27.55
N GLU A 60 -18.83 -46.68 27.27
CA GLU A 60 -19.11 -45.79 26.12
C GLU A 60 -18.82 -46.48 24.77
N GLN A 61 -17.73 -47.25 24.68
CA GLN A 61 -17.38 -47.99 23.45
C GLN A 61 -18.31 -49.18 23.18
N GLN A 62 -18.94 -49.77 24.21
CA GLN A 62 -19.94 -50.83 24.05
C GLN A 62 -21.36 -50.29 23.80
N ALA A 63 -21.69 -49.07 24.25
CA ALA A 63 -22.93 -48.40 23.88
C ALA A 63 -22.99 -48.07 22.37
N ASP A 64 -21.83 -47.91 21.73
CA ASP A 64 -21.68 -47.74 20.28
C ASP A 64 -21.63 -49.07 19.49
N GLY A 65 -21.84 -50.22 20.14
CA GLY A 65 -21.73 -51.55 19.52
C GLY A 65 -23.00 -52.08 18.83
N LYS A 66 -24.15 -51.38 18.92
CA LYS A 66 -25.39 -51.83 18.27
C LYS A 66 -26.43 -50.71 18.16
N SER A 67 -26.22 -49.76 17.24
CA SER A 67 -27.34 -49.06 16.61
C SER A 67 -26.90 -48.36 15.33
N ASP A 68 -27.62 -48.64 14.25
CA ASP A 68 -27.63 -47.83 13.04
C ASP A 68 -28.00 -46.38 13.41
N GLY A 69 -27.00 -45.52 13.55
CA GLY A 69 -27.14 -44.20 14.17
C GLY A 69 -26.24 -43.13 13.55
N ALA A 70 -26.12 -43.11 12.22
CA ALA A 70 -25.46 -42.05 11.45
C ALA A 70 -26.23 -40.69 11.47
N ALA A 71 -26.91 -40.38 12.56
CA ALA A 71 -27.57 -39.11 12.83
C ALA A 71 -27.29 -38.78 14.30
N LEU A 72 -26.26 -37.98 14.62
CA LEU A 72 -26.48 -36.59 15.02
C LEU A 72 -25.16 -35.79 15.09
N LEU A 73 -24.12 -36.17 14.34
CA LEU A 73 -22.93 -35.31 14.25
C LEU A 73 -23.18 -34.19 13.22
N PRO A 74 -23.10 -32.90 13.63
CA PRO A 74 -23.24 -31.80 12.69
C PRO A 74 -22.13 -31.90 11.64
N SER A 75 -22.50 -31.64 10.38
CA SER A 75 -21.62 -31.86 9.23
C SER A 75 -20.24 -31.21 9.42
N PRO A 76 -19.18 -31.76 8.81
CA PRO A 76 -17.81 -31.26 8.95
C PRO A 76 -17.67 -29.76 8.67
N SER A 77 -18.52 -29.21 7.79
CA SER A 77 -18.57 -27.78 7.47
C SER A 77 -19.13 -26.94 8.61
N VAL A 78 -20.15 -27.42 9.35
CA VAL A 78 -20.69 -26.77 10.55
C VAL A 78 -19.65 -26.76 11.66
N ARG A 79 -18.97 -27.89 11.91
CA ARG A 79 -17.85 -27.95 12.88
C ARG A 79 -16.72 -26.99 12.54
N ARG A 80 -16.35 -26.87 11.25
CA ARG A 80 -15.29 -25.96 10.80
C ARG A 80 -15.69 -24.49 10.99
N LYS A 81 -16.93 -24.13 10.67
CA LYS A 81 -17.49 -22.79 10.90
C LYS A 81 -17.54 -22.45 12.40
N LEU A 82 -17.95 -23.39 13.24
CA LEU A 82 -18.01 -23.18 14.69
C LEU A 82 -16.61 -22.98 15.28
N ARG A 83 -15.64 -23.84 14.91
CA ARG A 83 -14.24 -23.70 15.37
C ARG A 83 -13.62 -22.37 14.95
N SER A 84 -13.90 -21.90 13.72
CA SER A 84 -13.46 -20.58 13.26
C SER A 84 -14.03 -19.45 14.14
N LYS A 85 -15.35 -19.46 14.39
CA LYS A 85 -16.00 -18.45 15.24
C LYS A 85 -15.50 -18.48 16.69
N VAL A 86 -15.26 -19.65 17.26
CA VAL A 86 -14.73 -19.81 18.62
C VAL A 86 -13.28 -19.34 18.71
N LYS A 87 -12.44 -19.68 17.74
CA LYS A 87 -11.07 -19.15 17.66
C LYS A 87 -11.08 -17.63 17.57
N MET A 88 -11.91 -17.05 16.70
CA MET A 88 -12.05 -15.60 16.54
C MET A 88 -12.49 -14.92 17.84
N LYS A 89 -13.51 -15.46 18.54
CA LYS A 89 -13.91 -14.95 19.88
C LYS A 89 -12.78 -15.06 20.91
N GLY A 90 -12.02 -16.16 20.89
CA GLY A 90 -10.87 -16.36 21.77
C GLY A 90 -9.73 -15.34 21.51
N TRP A 91 -9.44 -15.06 20.24
CA TRP A 91 -8.47 -14.04 19.82
C TRP A 91 -8.91 -12.63 20.24
N LEU A 92 -10.17 -12.26 19.98
CA LEU A 92 -10.73 -10.96 20.36
C LEU A 92 -10.72 -10.77 21.90
N ALA A 93 -11.12 -11.79 22.66
CA ALA A 93 -11.08 -11.74 24.11
C ALA A 93 -9.65 -11.68 24.69
N ARG A 94 -8.64 -12.18 23.97
CA ARG A 94 -7.24 -12.11 24.38
C ARG A 94 -6.62 -10.74 24.04
N ALA A 95 -6.98 -10.17 22.88
CA ALA A 95 -6.59 -8.81 22.50
C ALA A 95 -7.19 -7.76 23.45
N ALA A 96 -8.47 -7.87 23.80
CA ALA A 96 -9.13 -6.98 24.74
C ALA A 96 -8.49 -7.04 26.14
N ARG A 97 -8.11 -8.24 26.61
CA ARG A 97 -7.37 -8.40 27.88
C ARG A 97 -5.95 -7.87 27.82
N GLY A 98 -5.30 -7.94 26.66
CA GLY A 98 -4.00 -7.31 26.41
C GLY A 98 -4.05 -5.78 26.50
N MET A 99 -5.11 -5.15 25.98
CA MET A 99 -5.36 -3.70 26.09
C MET A 99 -5.71 -3.22 27.50
N ALA A 100 -6.31 -4.08 28.33
CA ALA A 100 -6.64 -3.78 29.73
C ALA A 100 -5.41 -3.81 30.66
N SER A 101 -4.33 -4.49 30.27
CA SER A 101 -3.05 -4.41 30.99
C SER A 101 -2.29 -3.15 30.55
N GLY A 102 -1.83 -2.34 31.50
CA GLY A 102 -1.19 -1.04 31.23
C GLY A 102 0.00 -1.06 30.26
N LYS A 103 0.58 -2.23 29.98
CA LYS A 103 1.64 -2.45 28.98
C LYS A 103 1.13 -2.43 27.52
N GLY A 104 -0.16 -2.71 27.29
CA GLY A 104 -0.77 -2.68 25.96
C GLY A 104 -1.01 -1.27 25.39
N ARG A 105 -1.06 -0.25 26.27
CA ARG A 105 -1.23 1.16 25.86
C ARG A 105 0.00 1.72 25.14
N ILE A 106 1.20 1.28 25.51
CA ILE A 106 2.46 1.74 24.90
C ILE A 106 2.65 1.10 23.51
N ALA A 107 2.32 -0.18 23.35
CA ALA A 107 2.42 -0.88 22.07
C ALA A 107 1.35 -0.46 21.04
N ALA A 108 0.14 -0.10 21.51
CA ALA A 108 -0.92 0.42 20.63
C ALA A 108 -0.57 1.83 20.10
N ALA A 109 0.04 2.68 20.93
CA ALA A 109 0.45 4.03 20.51
C ALA A 109 1.55 4.01 19.45
N SER A 110 2.54 3.12 19.56
CA SER A 110 3.61 2.98 18.55
C SER A 110 3.10 2.39 17.24
N GLY A 111 2.17 1.44 17.29
CA GLY A 111 1.51 0.90 16.09
C GLY A 111 0.75 1.99 15.31
N ILE A 112 -0.02 2.82 16.02
CA ILE A 112 -0.76 3.94 15.40
C ILE A 112 0.21 4.99 14.83
N ALA A 113 1.28 5.33 15.53
CA ALA A 113 2.29 6.28 15.04
C ALA A 113 3.00 5.78 13.77
N ILE A 114 3.37 4.50 13.70
CA ILE A 114 3.99 3.92 12.49
C ILE A 114 3.00 3.89 11.33
N LEU A 115 1.73 3.56 11.59
CA LEU A 115 0.69 3.53 10.56
C LEU A 115 0.37 4.94 10.06
N LEU A 116 0.34 5.95 10.94
CA LEU A 116 0.22 7.37 10.57
C LEU A 116 1.43 7.87 9.78
N CYS A 117 2.66 7.48 10.16
CA CYS A 117 3.86 7.81 9.38
C CYS A 117 3.85 7.13 8.01
N ALA A 118 3.43 5.87 7.92
CA ALA A 118 3.31 5.15 6.65
C ALA A 118 2.23 5.76 5.75
N VAL A 119 1.09 6.16 6.33
CA VAL A 119 0.04 6.88 5.61
C VAL A 119 0.55 8.26 5.16
N MET A 120 1.25 9.01 6.01
CA MET A 120 1.86 10.30 5.63
C MET A 120 2.90 10.16 4.51
N LEU A 121 3.76 9.12 4.54
CA LEU A 121 4.73 8.86 3.47
C LEU A 121 4.04 8.44 2.15
N GLN A 122 2.88 7.79 2.21
CA GLN A 122 2.08 7.45 1.02
C GLN A 122 1.15 8.59 0.58
N SER A 123 0.91 9.56 1.46
CA SER A 123 0.11 10.77 1.21
C SER A 123 0.98 11.94 0.76
N VAL A 124 2.23 11.70 0.35
CA VAL A 124 2.98 12.69 -0.42
C VAL A 124 2.13 12.94 -1.67
N PRO A 125 1.58 14.16 -1.85
CA PRO A 125 0.82 14.48 -3.05
C PRO A 125 1.67 14.10 -4.25
N ASP A 126 1.06 13.48 -5.25
CA ASP A 126 1.69 13.20 -6.54
C ASP A 126 2.07 14.57 -7.14
N GLU A 127 3.26 15.06 -6.78
CA GLU A 127 3.67 16.46 -6.98
C GLU A 127 3.74 16.68 -8.49
N PRO A 128 2.86 17.52 -9.08
CA PRO A 128 2.86 17.78 -10.52
C PRO A 128 4.26 18.24 -10.98
N ASP A 129 4.93 19.02 -10.14
CA ASP A 129 6.30 19.50 -10.35
C ASP A 129 7.32 18.37 -10.51
N ALA A 130 7.17 17.25 -9.80
CA ALA A 130 8.07 16.11 -9.95
C ALA A 130 7.88 15.42 -11.31
N LYS A 131 6.65 15.35 -11.83
CA LYS A 131 6.38 14.81 -13.17
C LYS A 131 6.87 15.73 -14.28
N HIS A 132 6.63 17.04 -14.15
CA HIS A 132 7.12 18.03 -15.11
C HIS A 132 8.64 18.07 -15.14
N SER A 133 9.30 18.05 -13.98
CA SER A 133 10.75 18.06 -13.88
C SER A 133 11.40 16.86 -14.58
N ARG A 134 10.83 15.65 -14.43
CA ARG A 134 11.32 14.46 -15.15
C ARG A 134 11.16 14.56 -16.66
N TYR A 135 10.03 15.09 -17.13
CA TYR A 135 9.81 15.30 -18.56
C TYR A 135 10.82 16.31 -19.13
N VAL A 136 11.02 17.43 -18.44
CA VAL A 136 11.95 18.49 -18.85
C VAL A 136 13.39 17.99 -18.79
N GLU A 137 13.77 17.22 -17.78
CA GLU A 137 15.10 16.60 -17.69
C GLU A 137 15.39 15.70 -18.91
N ALA A 138 14.39 14.95 -19.38
CA ALA A 138 14.55 14.08 -20.54
C ALA A 138 14.67 14.83 -21.87
N TYR A 139 13.88 15.89 -22.07
CA TYR A 139 13.73 16.52 -23.39
C TYR A 139 14.37 17.91 -23.53
N GLU A 140 14.48 18.68 -22.44
CA GLU A 140 15.12 19.99 -22.38
C GLU A 140 16.01 20.13 -21.14
N PRO A 141 17.08 19.33 -21.01
CA PRO A 141 17.95 19.33 -19.82
C PRO A 141 18.59 20.69 -19.53
N ARG A 142 18.72 21.55 -20.55
CA ARG A 142 19.23 22.93 -20.41
C ARG A 142 18.30 23.84 -19.60
N ALA A 143 17.01 23.52 -19.53
CA ALA A 143 16.03 24.26 -18.73
C ALA A 143 16.01 23.82 -17.26
N LEU A 144 16.67 22.72 -16.90
CA LEU A 144 16.57 22.14 -15.56
C LEU A 144 17.22 23.04 -14.48
N SER A 145 18.37 23.64 -14.76
CA SER A 145 19.01 24.59 -13.84
C SER A 145 18.16 25.84 -13.63
N PHE A 146 17.48 26.28 -14.69
CA PHE A 146 16.54 27.39 -14.67
C PHE A 146 15.29 27.08 -13.84
N MET A 147 14.67 25.91 -14.00
CA MET A 147 13.49 25.51 -13.23
C MET A 147 13.77 25.40 -11.72
N ASN A 148 14.99 25.01 -11.36
CA ASN A 148 15.41 24.88 -9.97
C ASN A 148 15.98 26.18 -9.36
N ASP A 149 16.06 27.27 -10.12
CA ASP A 149 16.46 28.58 -9.56
C ASP A 149 15.34 29.11 -8.64
N PRO A 150 15.62 29.46 -7.37
CA PRO A 150 14.63 29.99 -6.44
C PRO A 150 13.91 31.27 -6.92
N ARG A 151 14.45 31.95 -7.93
CA ARG A 151 13.88 33.15 -8.55
C ARG A 151 12.99 32.84 -9.75
N THR A 152 12.87 31.56 -10.13
CA THR A 152 11.97 31.12 -11.20
C THR A 152 10.57 30.92 -10.64
N ALA A 153 9.61 31.66 -11.19
CA ALA A 153 8.20 31.49 -10.89
C ALA A 153 7.60 30.44 -11.82
N GLY A 154 6.99 29.40 -11.25
CA GLY A 154 6.18 28.41 -11.96
C GLY A 154 4.70 28.65 -11.70
N PHE A 155 3.85 28.67 -12.73
CA PHE A 155 2.41 28.77 -12.55
C PHE A 155 1.62 28.00 -13.61
N PRO A 156 0.48 27.39 -13.22
CA PRO A 156 -0.42 26.77 -14.18
C PRO A 156 -1.13 27.83 -15.02
N VAL A 157 -1.39 27.49 -16.27
CA VAL A 157 -2.08 28.33 -17.23
C VAL A 157 -3.25 27.56 -17.81
N HIS A 158 -4.41 28.20 -17.79
CA HIS A 158 -5.63 27.62 -18.33
C HIS A 158 -5.89 28.27 -19.69
N ALA A 159 -5.92 27.46 -20.74
CA ALA A 159 -6.29 27.95 -22.06
C ALA A 159 -7.72 28.50 -22.04
N LEU A 160 -7.95 29.69 -22.61
CA LEU A 160 -9.31 30.24 -22.75
C LEU A 160 -10.18 29.38 -23.68
N ARG A 161 -9.54 28.66 -24.60
CA ARG A 161 -10.15 27.65 -25.46
C ARG A 161 -9.76 26.26 -24.98
N SER A 162 -10.73 25.37 -24.78
CA SER A 162 -10.53 24.01 -24.28
C SER A 162 -9.68 23.11 -25.19
N GLU A 163 -9.30 23.59 -26.37
CA GLU A 163 -8.59 22.83 -27.41
C GLU A 163 -7.10 22.64 -27.13
N LEU A 164 -6.47 23.47 -26.28
CA LEU A 164 -5.03 23.39 -25.99
C LEU A 164 -4.67 22.71 -24.66
N GLY A 165 -5.67 22.21 -23.93
CA GLY A 165 -5.47 21.52 -22.65
C GLY A 165 -4.98 22.43 -21.52
N ALA A 166 -4.27 21.84 -20.56
CA ALA A 166 -3.65 22.54 -19.44
C ALA A 166 -2.23 22.97 -19.81
N GLY A 167 -1.79 24.13 -19.32
CA GLY A 167 -0.43 24.62 -19.52
C GLY A 167 0.28 24.89 -18.21
N TYR A 168 1.60 24.92 -18.28
CA TYR A 168 2.47 25.37 -17.20
C TYR A 168 3.53 26.28 -17.79
N VAL A 169 3.83 27.35 -17.07
CA VAL A 169 4.88 28.30 -17.44
C VAL A 169 5.83 28.47 -16.29
N TRP A 170 7.10 28.32 -16.59
CA TRP A 170 8.19 28.77 -15.73
C TRP A 170 8.79 30.03 -16.36
N PHE A 171 9.05 31.03 -15.52
CA PHE A 171 9.64 32.29 -15.96
C PHE A 171 10.64 32.82 -14.92
N ASN A 172 11.78 33.29 -15.39
CA ASN A 172 12.79 33.96 -14.59
C ASN A 172 13.16 35.29 -15.23
N GLU A 173 12.71 36.38 -14.60
CA GLU A 173 12.93 37.75 -15.09
C GLU A 173 14.43 38.10 -15.14
N GLY A 174 15.22 37.59 -14.19
CA GLY A 174 16.65 37.89 -14.08
C GLY A 174 17.50 37.26 -15.19
N SER A 175 17.14 36.06 -15.64
CA SER A 175 17.86 35.37 -16.73
C SER A 175 17.20 35.52 -18.11
N GLY A 176 15.95 35.98 -18.17
CA GLY A 176 15.17 36.08 -19.41
C GLY A 176 14.79 34.71 -19.97
N GLU A 177 14.64 33.71 -19.11
CA GLU A 177 14.32 32.34 -19.48
C GLU A 177 12.84 32.04 -19.26
N VAL A 178 12.25 31.37 -20.25
CA VAL A 178 10.86 30.92 -20.24
C VAL A 178 10.83 29.45 -20.65
N LEU A 179 10.05 28.65 -19.93
CA LEU A 179 9.64 27.32 -20.36
C LEU A 179 8.12 27.26 -20.39
N LEU A 180 7.58 26.90 -21.55
CA LEU A 180 6.17 26.61 -21.77
C LEU A 180 6.02 25.09 -21.88
N LEU A 181 5.10 24.51 -21.12
CA LEU A 181 4.70 23.10 -21.24
C LEU A 181 3.18 23.05 -21.36
N LEU A 182 2.68 22.39 -22.40
CA LEU A 182 1.26 22.10 -22.59
C LEU A 182 1.03 20.60 -22.47
N GLU A 183 -0.05 20.24 -21.79
CA GLU A 183 -0.52 18.88 -21.61
C GLU A 183 -1.98 18.77 -22.03
N GLY A 184 -2.31 17.77 -22.86
CA GLY A 184 -3.68 17.49 -23.27
C GLY A 184 -3.83 17.09 -24.73
N MET A 185 -5.00 17.38 -25.30
CA MET A 185 -5.20 17.24 -26.75
C MET A 185 -4.48 18.39 -27.44
N LEU A 186 -3.58 18.04 -28.36
CA LEU A 186 -2.81 18.96 -29.16
C LEU A 186 -3.33 18.90 -30.60
N PRO A 187 -3.12 19.95 -31.42
CA PRO A 187 -3.72 20.05 -32.74
C PRO A 187 -3.39 18.85 -33.64
N SER A 188 -4.32 18.55 -34.56
CA SER A 188 -4.24 17.42 -35.49
C SER A 188 -3.10 17.56 -36.50
N ASP A 189 -2.80 16.46 -37.20
CA ASP A 189 -1.83 16.42 -38.30
C ASP A 189 -1.98 17.62 -39.25
N GLY A 190 -0.86 18.30 -39.51
CA GLY A 190 -0.80 19.48 -40.39
C GLY A 190 -0.80 20.83 -39.68
N PHE A 191 -0.95 20.86 -38.36
CA PHE A 191 -0.90 22.08 -37.55
C PHE A 191 0.14 21.97 -36.43
N VAL A 192 0.64 23.11 -36.00
CA VAL A 192 1.59 23.24 -34.89
C VAL A 192 1.14 24.33 -33.93
N ILE A 193 1.59 24.27 -32.68
CA ILE A 193 1.39 25.36 -31.74
C ILE A 193 2.63 26.24 -31.79
N GLN A 194 2.42 27.54 -31.97
CA GLN A 194 3.48 28.52 -31.99
C GLN A 194 3.32 29.55 -30.88
N ALA A 195 4.43 29.91 -30.26
CA ALA A 195 4.46 30.92 -29.21
C ALA A 195 4.95 32.26 -29.75
N TRP A 196 4.36 33.31 -29.20
CA TRP A 196 4.62 34.69 -29.54
C TRP A 196 4.79 35.51 -28.28
N LEU A 197 5.75 36.41 -28.29
CA LEU A 197 5.88 37.43 -27.27
C LEU A 197 5.06 38.66 -27.70
N LEU A 198 4.16 39.10 -26.83
CA LEU A 198 3.30 40.25 -27.09
C LEU A 198 3.96 41.54 -26.61
N GLU A 199 4.31 42.41 -27.55
CA GLU A 199 4.79 43.77 -27.31
C GLU A 199 3.77 44.79 -27.81
N GLY A 200 2.89 45.23 -26.91
CA GLY A 200 1.76 46.08 -27.26
C GLY A 200 0.78 45.35 -28.18
N SER A 201 0.71 45.77 -29.45
CA SER A 201 -0.12 45.15 -30.49
C SER A 201 0.69 44.27 -31.47
N THR A 202 1.97 44.02 -31.19
CA THR A 202 2.85 43.26 -32.07
C THR A 202 3.18 41.89 -31.46
N HIS A 203 3.29 40.88 -32.34
CA HIS A 203 3.69 39.52 -32.00
C HIS A 203 5.13 39.30 -32.47
N ARG A 204 6.04 39.06 -31.53
CA ARG A 204 7.40 38.62 -31.83
C ARG A 204 7.48 37.09 -31.74
N ASN A 205 7.97 36.45 -32.79
CA ASN A 205 8.07 34.99 -32.87
C ASN A 205 9.02 34.44 -31.79
N MET A 206 8.54 33.52 -30.94
CA MET A 206 9.37 32.79 -29.96
C MET A 206 9.72 31.37 -30.43
N GLY A 207 9.01 30.87 -31.43
CA GLY A 207 9.21 29.56 -32.02
C GLY A 207 8.02 28.62 -31.85
N VAL A 208 8.14 27.46 -32.50
CA VAL A 208 7.14 26.39 -32.49
C VAL A 208 7.38 25.47 -31.30
N LEU A 209 6.32 25.08 -30.61
CA LEU A 209 6.40 24.10 -29.53
C LEU A 209 6.73 22.72 -30.10
N LYS A 210 7.70 22.04 -29.47
CA LYS A 210 8.11 20.69 -29.82
C LYS A 210 7.13 19.69 -29.26
N HIS A 211 6.58 18.86 -30.13
CA HIS A 211 5.62 17.80 -29.79
C HIS A 211 6.32 16.45 -29.86
N LEU A 212 6.91 16.02 -28.74
CA LEU A 212 7.69 14.76 -28.68
C LEU A 212 6.90 13.57 -28.11
N GLU A 213 5.82 13.82 -27.36
CA GLU A 213 4.90 12.82 -26.83
C GLU A 213 3.47 13.17 -27.25
N ALA A 214 2.61 12.19 -27.55
CA ALA A 214 1.27 12.41 -28.11
C ALA A 214 0.43 13.49 -27.40
N SER A 215 0.58 13.65 -26.09
CA SER A 215 -0.20 14.60 -25.28
C SER A 215 0.62 15.75 -24.69
N ARG A 216 1.86 15.98 -25.13
CA ARG A 216 2.73 17.03 -24.58
C ARG A 216 3.49 17.82 -25.64
N ALA A 217 3.45 19.13 -25.49
CA ALA A 217 4.24 20.05 -26.30
C ALA A 217 4.98 21.04 -25.39
N HIS A 218 6.23 21.37 -25.72
CA HIS A 218 7.01 22.30 -24.93
C HIS A 218 7.83 23.27 -25.78
N LEU A 219 8.16 24.43 -25.20
CA LEU A 219 9.11 25.38 -25.76
C LEU A 219 9.95 25.95 -24.64
N TYR A 220 11.27 25.80 -24.77
CA TYR A 220 12.23 26.54 -23.96
C TYR A 220 12.81 27.69 -24.78
N PHE A 221 12.75 28.89 -24.23
CA PHE A 221 13.20 30.12 -24.87
C PHE A 221 14.01 30.97 -23.89
N LYS A 222 15.07 31.60 -24.41
CA LYS A 222 15.96 32.44 -23.61
C LYS A 222 16.32 33.70 -24.38
N ASP A 223 15.88 34.84 -23.86
CA ASP A 223 16.21 36.15 -24.40
C ASP A 223 16.20 37.19 -23.27
N LYS A 224 17.31 37.91 -23.13
CA LYS A 224 17.47 38.95 -22.10
C LYS A 224 16.49 40.10 -22.28
N ALA A 225 15.91 40.28 -23.47
CA ALA A 225 14.90 41.30 -23.73
C ALA A 225 13.53 40.99 -23.09
N ILE A 226 13.29 39.78 -22.57
CA ILE A 226 12.03 39.40 -21.90
C ILE A 226 11.93 39.97 -20.47
N ALA A 227 12.94 40.69 -19.97
CA ALA A 227 13.00 41.22 -18.60
C ALA A 227 11.94 42.29 -18.22
N ARG A 228 10.85 42.43 -19.00
CA ARG A 228 9.69 43.28 -18.68
C ARG A 228 8.45 42.38 -18.61
N PRO A 229 7.38 42.75 -17.88
CA PRO A 229 6.13 42.00 -17.91
C PRO A 229 5.58 42.00 -19.35
N GLN A 230 5.81 40.90 -20.05
CA GLN A 230 5.36 40.64 -21.40
C GLN A 230 4.29 39.55 -21.33
N ASN A 231 3.31 39.59 -22.25
CA ASN A 231 2.35 38.49 -22.37
C ASN A 231 2.88 37.51 -23.42
N ILE A 232 2.62 36.23 -23.23
CA ILE A 232 2.90 35.21 -24.25
C ILE A 232 1.56 34.84 -24.90
N ALA A 233 1.46 34.93 -26.22
CA ALA A 233 0.34 34.39 -26.96
C ALA A 233 0.72 33.05 -27.58
N LEU A 234 -0.23 32.12 -27.61
CA LEU A 234 -0.14 30.88 -28.37
C LEU A 234 -1.18 30.89 -29.48
N THR A 235 -0.76 30.47 -30.67
CA THR A 235 -1.64 30.31 -31.83
C THR A 235 -1.49 28.90 -32.41
N VAL A 236 -2.51 28.49 -33.16
CA VAL A 236 -2.47 27.24 -33.94
C VAL A 236 -2.12 27.61 -35.37
N GLU A 237 -0.94 27.22 -35.82
CA GLU A 237 -0.38 27.61 -37.10
C GLU A 237 -0.29 26.41 -38.04
N PRO A 238 -0.25 26.61 -39.36
CA PRO A 238 0.05 25.55 -40.32
C PRO A 238 1.41 24.88 -40.04
N HIS A 239 1.58 23.65 -40.54
CA HIS A 239 2.82 22.90 -40.39
C HIS A 239 4.06 23.72 -40.77
N GLY A 240 5.06 23.73 -39.88
CA GLY A 240 6.28 24.53 -40.02
C GLY A 240 6.23 25.88 -39.30
N GLY A 241 5.05 26.30 -38.85
CA GLY A 241 4.83 27.60 -38.24
C GLY A 241 4.72 28.74 -39.25
N SER A 242 4.51 29.94 -38.73
CA SER A 242 4.30 31.15 -39.51
C SER A 242 5.28 32.24 -39.08
N LEU A 243 5.55 33.20 -39.98
CA LEU A 243 6.35 34.40 -39.64
C LEU A 243 5.54 35.39 -38.80
N GLU A 244 4.24 35.48 -39.08
CA GLU A 244 3.25 36.28 -38.36
C GLU A 244 2.06 35.38 -38.01
N PRO A 245 1.30 35.68 -36.95
CA PRO A 245 0.12 34.91 -36.58
C PRO A 245 -0.89 34.78 -37.74
N THR A 246 -1.27 33.56 -38.10
CA THR A 246 -2.32 33.32 -39.12
C THR A 246 -3.66 32.95 -38.49
N SER A 247 -3.67 32.65 -37.19
CA SER A 247 -4.87 32.38 -36.41
C SER A 247 -4.99 33.31 -35.20
N PRO A 248 -6.19 33.49 -34.63
CA PRO A 248 -6.38 34.26 -33.41
C PRO A 248 -5.61 33.65 -32.23
N ASP A 249 -5.26 34.48 -31.26
CA ASP A 249 -4.67 34.03 -30.00
C ASP A 249 -5.58 32.99 -29.33
N ALA A 250 -5.10 31.75 -29.27
CA ALA A 250 -5.80 30.64 -28.65
C ALA A 250 -5.63 30.65 -27.12
N LEU A 251 -4.49 31.16 -26.65
CA LEU A 251 -4.19 31.37 -25.24
C LEU A 251 -3.28 32.58 -25.08
N VAL A 252 -3.63 33.47 -24.15
CA VAL A 252 -2.76 34.58 -23.74
C VAL A 252 -2.38 34.39 -22.28
N ILE A 253 -1.08 34.26 -22.05
CA ILE A 253 -0.46 34.04 -20.75
C ILE A 253 0.09 35.37 -20.26
N ARG A 254 -0.37 35.79 -19.08
CA ARG A 254 0.19 36.95 -18.41
C ARG A 254 1.33 36.49 -17.51
N LEU A 255 2.56 36.89 -17.81
CA LEU A 255 3.68 36.64 -16.93
C LEU A 255 3.52 37.52 -15.69
N GLN A 256 3.24 36.89 -14.55
CA GLN A 256 3.19 37.57 -13.26
C GLN A 256 4.59 37.63 -12.66
N ARG A 257 4.88 38.71 -11.93
CA ARG A 257 6.09 38.74 -11.10
C ARG A 257 5.90 37.80 -9.90
N PRO A 258 6.95 37.07 -9.48
CA PRO A 258 6.95 36.38 -8.20
C PRO A 258 6.77 37.35 -7.02
#